data_AF-A0A919Y3P6-F1
#
_entry.id   AF-A0A919Y3P6-F1
#
_cell.length_a   1.000
_cell.length_b   1.000
_cell.length_c   1.000
_cell.angle_alpha   90.00
_cell.angle_beta   90.00
_cell.angle_gamma   90.00
#
_symmetry.space_group_name_H-M   'P 1'
#
loop_
_entity.id
_entity.type
_entity.pdbx_description
1 polymer ?
#
loop_
_entity_poly.entity_id
_entity_poly.type
_entity_poly.pdbx_seq_one_letter_code
_entity_poly.pdbx_strand_id
1 'polypeptide(L)'
;MKQNDKVIELTANAYFESYKCLMDSHISVWDKNRESYSVFFVPAITTAAFSCELAIKSMIQKESETIPKTHDLNKLFYQLNKNTRKEIIKNYYCL
;
A
#
# COMPACT_ATOMS: atom_id res chain seq x y z
N MET A 1 -18.25 -9.34 -8.26
CA MET A 1 -17.46 -8.16 -7.84
C MET A 1 -18.25 -6.92 -8.18
N LYS A 2 -18.52 -6.03 -7.22
CA LYS A 2 -19.16 -4.75 -7.51
C LYS A 2 -18.14 -3.89 -8.29
N GLN A 3 -18.57 -3.10 -9.28
CA GLN A 3 -17.67 -2.29 -10.14
C GLN A 3 -16.66 -1.46 -9.32
N ASN A 4 -17.06 -0.98 -8.14
CA ASN A 4 -16.23 -0.20 -7.23
C ASN A 4 -15.04 -0.97 -6.65
N ASP A 5 -15.18 -2.27 -6.38
CA ASP A 5 -14.09 -3.08 -5.80
C ASP A 5 -12.90 -3.14 -6.76
N LYS A 6 -13.18 -3.28 -8.06
CA LYS A 6 -12.18 -3.31 -9.13
C LYS A 6 -11.47 -1.97 -9.29
N VAL A 7 -12.20 -0.86 -9.16
CA VAL A 7 -11.62 0.49 -9.24
C VAL A 7 -10.67 0.73 -8.07
N ILE A 8 -11.05 0.35 -6.85
CA ILE A 8 -10.20 0.50 -5.65
C ILE A 8 -8.93 -0.34 -5.79
N GLU A 9 -9.05 -1.58 -6.23
CA GLU A 9 -7.91 -2.48 -6.46
C GLU A 9 -6.94 -1.93 -7.51
N LEU A 10 -7.45 -1.49 -8.67
CA LEU A 10 -6.63 -0.86 -9.70
C LEU A 10 -5.93 0.40 -9.19
N THR A 11 -6.60 1.18 -8.34
CA THR A 11 -6.01 2.40 -7.75
C THR A 11 -4.90 2.06 -6.75
N ALA A 12 -5.11 1.06 -5.89
CA ALA A 12 -4.07 0.58 -4.97
C ALA A 12 -2.82 0.10 -5.73
N ASN A 13 -3.02 -0.61 -6.86
CA ASN A 13 -1.93 -1.06 -7.73
C ASN A 13 -1.24 0.12 -8.43
N ALA A 14 -1.97 1.13 -8.88
CA ALA A 14 -1.37 2.32 -9.49
C ALA A 14 -0.44 3.08 -8.50
N TYR A 15 -0.85 3.19 -7.23
CA TYR A 15 0.01 3.74 -6.19
C TYR A 15 1.25 2.88 -5.93
N PHE A 16 1.11 1.55 -5.93
CA PHE A 16 2.24 0.63 -5.77
C PHE A 16 3.24 0.72 -6.92
N GLU A 17 2.77 0.75 -8.17
CA GLU A 17 3.63 0.92 -9.34
C GLU A 17 4.29 2.30 -9.36
N SER A 18 3.61 3.34 -8.84
CA SER A 18 4.23 4.66 -8.66
C SER A 18 5.36 4.62 -7.63
N TYR A 19 5.18 3.91 -6.52
CA TYR A 19 6.26 3.63 -5.56
C TYR A 19 7.44 2.92 -6.21
N LYS A 20 7.19 1.83 -6.95
CA LYS A 20 8.23 1.09 -7.66
C LYS A 20 8.96 1.97 -8.67
N CYS A 21 8.24 2.77 -9.45
CA CYS A 21 8.83 3.72 -10.37
C CYS A 21 9.82 4.65 -9.65
N LEU A 22 9.42 5.23 -8.51
CA LEU A 22 10.27 6.13 -7.72
C LEU A 22 11.47 5.41 -7.09
N MET A 23 11.33 4.15 -6.68
CA MET A 23 12.43 3.41 -6.05
C MET A 23 13.39 2.81 -7.10
N ASP A 24 12.88 2.13 -8.12
CA ASP A 24 13.67 1.41 -9.13
C ASP A 24 14.50 2.37 -9.99
N SER A 25 13.96 3.56 -10.30
CA SER A 25 14.69 4.59 -11.05
C SER A 25 15.79 5.29 -10.25
N HIS A 26 15.81 5.15 -8.91
CA HIS A 26 16.73 5.88 -8.04
C HIS A 26 17.61 5.01 -7.12
N ILE A 27 17.33 3.71 -6.95
CA ILE A 27 18.21 2.75 -6.27
C ILE A 27 19.54 2.57 -7.03
N SER A 28 19.56 2.69 -8.36
CA SER A 28 20.80 2.66 -9.16
C SER A 28 21.66 3.93 -9.03
N VAL A 29 21.13 4.99 -8.40
CA VAL A 29 21.79 6.30 -8.21
C VAL A 29 22.23 6.51 -6.75
N TRP A 30 21.98 5.53 -5.87
CA TRP A 30 22.25 5.61 -4.43
C TRP A 30 23.72 5.97 -4.10
N ASP A 31 24.63 5.62 -4.99
CA ASP A 31 26.06 5.86 -4.84
C ASP A 31 26.54 7.24 -5.36
N LYS A 32 25.72 7.98 -6.12
CA LYS A 32 26.21 9.15 -6.90
C LYS A 32 25.73 10.52 -6.43
N ASN A 33 24.56 10.67 -5.80
CA ASN A 33 24.08 11.97 -5.30
C ASN A 33 23.00 11.81 -4.20
N ARG A 34 23.40 11.87 -2.91
CA ARG A 34 22.48 11.74 -1.75
C ARG A 34 21.37 12.80 -1.71
N GLU A 35 21.63 14.01 -2.22
CA GLU A 35 20.65 15.10 -2.17
C GLU A 35 19.45 14.87 -3.09
N SER A 36 19.68 14.41 -4.33
CA SER A 36 18.60 14.15 -5.31
C SER A 36 17.68 13.01 -4.87
N TYR A 37 18.21 12.01 -4.15
CA TYR A 37 17.43 10.88 -3.64
C TYR A 37 16.43 11.30 -2.55
N SER A 38 16.79 12.27 -1.70
CA SER A 38 15.92 12.73 -0.62
C SER A 38 14.59 13.32 -1.12
N VAL A 39 14.60 13.92 -2.31
CA VAL A 39 13.43 14.54 -2.94
C VAL A 39 12.38 13.51 -3.35
N PHE A 40 12.81 12.29 -3.72
CA PHE A 40 11.90 11.21 -4.14
C PHE A 40 11.48 10.29 -3.00
N PHE A 41 12.19 10.32 -1.88
CA PHE A 41 11.91 9.46 -0.72
C PHE A 41 10.53 9.74 -0.10
N VAL A 42 10.19 11.01 0.11
CA VAL A 42 8.88 11.40 0.67
C VAL A 42 7.73 10.98 -0.28
N PRO A 43 7.77 11.28 -1.59
CA PRO A 43 6.81 10.75 -2.55
C PRO A 43 6.71 9.23 -2.54
N ALA A 44 7.83 8.50 -2.52
CA ALA A 44 7.85 7.05 -2.55
C ALA A 44 7.16 6.43 -1.32
N ILE A 45 7.49 6.90 -0.12
CA ILE A 45 6.81 6.44 1.11
C ILE A 45 5.32 6.79 1.06
N THR A 46 4.99 7.97 0.57
CA THR A 46 3.59 8.42 0.48
C THR A 46 2.77 7.53 -0.45
N THR A 47 3.29 7.19 -1.63
CA THR A 47 2.60 6.30 -2.57
C THR A 47 2.50 4.87 -2.04
N ALA A 48 3.54 4.37 -1.35
CA ALA A 48 3.46 3.08 -0.66
C ALA A 48 2.36 3.09 0.42
N ALA A 49 2.30 4.13 1.25
CA ALA A 49 1.28 4.26 2.30
C ALA A 49 -0.14 4.30 1.72
N PHE A 50 -0.39 5.07 0.65
CA PHE A 50 -1.70 5.11 0.00
C PHE A 50 -2.08 3.80 -0.68
N SER A 51 -1.13 3.09 -1.26
CA SER A 51 -1.35 1.75 -1.79
C SER A 51 -1.83 0.79 -0.68
N CYS A 52 -1.11 0.76 0.45
CA CYS A 52 -1.49 -0.07 1.60
C CYS A 52 -2.86 0.32 2.17
N GLU A 53 -3.13 1.63 2.31
CA GLU A 53 -4.41 2.12 2.84
C GLU A 53 -5.59 1.63 1.99
N LEU A 54 -5.51 1.82 0.67
CA LEU A 54 -6.58 1.43 -0.25
C LEU A 54 -6.76 -0.09 -0.33
N ALA A 55 -5.65 -0.84 -0.34
CA ALA A 55 -5.69 -2.30 -0.33
C ALA A 55 -6.40 -2.82 0.92
N ILE A 56 -6.03 -2.34 2.12
CA ILE A 56 -6.65 -2.76 3.38
C ILE A 56 -8.11 -2.34 3.43
N LYS A 57 -8.46 -1.11 3.03
CA LYS A 57 -9.87 -0.65 2.97
C LYS A 57 -10.71 -1.52 2.03
N SER A 58 -10.15 -1.93 0.88
CA SER A 58 -10.82 -2.85 -0.04
C SER A 58 -11.08 -4.21 0.61
N MET A 59 -10.08 -4.76 1.32
CA MET A 59 -10.23 -6.02 2.05
C MET A 59 -11.32 -5.93 3.13
N ILE A 60 -11.31 -4.86 3.94
CA ILE A 60 -12.34 -4.64 4.97
C ILE A 60 -13.73 -4.52 4.33
N GLN A 61 -13.86 -3.75 3.26
CA GLN A 61 -15.14 -3.61 2.55
C GLN A 61 -15.66 -4.96 2.03
N LYS A 62 -14.77 -5.85 1.56
CA LYS A 62 -15.14 -7.21 1.13
C LYS A 62 -15.57 -8.10 2.31
N GLU A 63 -15.00 -7.90 3.49
CA GLU A 63 -15.28 -8.70 4.70
C GLU A 63 -16.55 -8.26 5.44
N SER A 64 -16.79 -6.96 5.55
CA SER A 64 -17.85 -6.40 6.42
C SER A 64 -18.84 -5.48 5.71
N GLU A 65 -18.71 -5.27 4.39
CA GLU A 65 -19.50 -4.31 3.60
C GLU A 65 -19.46 -2.86 4.13
N THR A 66 -18.54 -2.55 5.04
CA THR A 66 -18.34 -1.22 5.62
C THR A 66 -17.04 -0.60 5.11
N ILE A 67 -17.06 0.73 4.89
CA ILE A 67 -15.89 1.49 4.47
C ILE A 67 -15.31 2.23 5.68
N PRO A 68 -14.09 1.87 6.13
CA PRO A 68 -13.42 2.58 7.21
C PRO A 68 -13.12 4.03 6.85
N LYS A 69 -13.40 4.94 7.79
CA LYS A 69 -13.09 6.38 7.64
C LYS A 69 -11.70 6.78 8.11
N THR A 70 -11.00 5.89 8.82
CA THR A 70 -9.64 6.19 9.31
C THR A 70 -8.61 6.03 8.19
N HIS A 71 -7.50 6.75 8.30
CA HIS A 71 -6.31 6.65 7.44
C HIS A 71 -5.12 6.00 8.16
N ASP A 72 -5.30 5.64 9.44
CA ASP A 72 -4.27 5.02 10.25
C ASP A 72 -4.11 3.55 9.86
N LEU A 73 -2.99 3.23 9.21
CA LEU A 73 -2.69 1.88 8.70
C LEU A 73 -2.72 0.81 9.79
N ASN A 74 -2.27 1.13 11.01
CA ASN A 74 -2.32 0.17 12.11
C ASN A 74 -3.78 -0.11 12.48
N LYS A 75 -4.59 0.93 12.67
CA LYS A 75 -6.02 0.75 12.97
C LYS A 75 -6.74 0.00 11.87
N LEU A 76 -6.46 0.30 10.59
CA LEU A 76 -7.00 -0.42 9.45
C LEU A 76 -6.60 -1.89 9.48
N PHE A 77 -5.32 -2.19 9.69
CA PHE A 77 -4.84 -3.56 9.78
C PHE A 77 -5.59 -4.33 10.87
N TYR A 78 -5.75 -3.76 12.07
CA TYR A 78 -6.46 -4.41 13.17
C TYR A 78 -7.98 -4.55 12.97
N GLN A 79 -8.58 -3.81 12.04
CA GLN A 79 -9.99 -3.96 11.64
C GLN A 79 -10.23 -5.17 10.72
N LEU A 80 -9.19 -5.65 10.02
CA LEU A 80 -9.29 -6.89 9.25
C LEU A 80 -9.58 -8.09 10.16
N ASN A 81 -10.33 -9.05 9.62
CA ASN A 81 -10.56 -10.31 10.31
C ASN A 81 -9.22 -11.02 10.62
N LYS A 82 -9.26 -11.90 11.62
CA LYS A 82 -8.05 -12.57 12.13
C LYS A 82 -7.35 -13.44 11.08
N ASN A 83 -8.10 -14.05 10.16
CA ASN A 83 -7.55 -14.97 9.17
C ASN A 83 -6.82 -14.19 8.07
N THR A 84 -7.42 -13.13 7.54
CA THR A 84 -6.81 -12.23 6.56
C THR A 84 -5.53 -11.61 7.10
N ARG A 85 -5.53 -11.13 8.36
CA ARG A 85 -4.30 -10.63 8.99
C ARG A 85 -3.19 -11.68 9.05
N LYS A 86 -3.53 -12.91 9.44
CA LYS A 86 -2.56 -14.01 9.48
C LYS A 86 -1.98 -14.31 8.09
N GLU A 87 -2.80 -14.25 7.05
CA GLU A 87 -2.36 -14.45 5.68
C GLU A 87 -1.39 -13.34 5.22
N ILE A 88 -1.73 -12.08 5.48
CA ILE A 88 -0.85 -10.93 5.18
C ILE A 88 0.50 -11.10 5.90
N ILE A 89 0.47 -11.40 7.21
CA ILE A 89 1.68 -11.66 8.00
C ILE A 89 2.49 -12.80 7.39
N LYS A 90 1.86 -13.93 7.09
CA LYS A 90 2.54 -15.10 6.50
C LYS A 90 3.23 -14.75 5.19
N ASN A 91 2.59 -13.97 4.33
CA ASN A 91 3.16 -13.55 3.05
C ASN A 91 4.31 -12.53 3.22
N TYR A 92 4.32 -11.76 4.31
CA TYR A 92 5.41 -10.82 4.64
C TYR A 92 6.66 -11.50 5.21
N TYR A 93 6.50 -12.60 5.97
CA TYR A 93 7.62 -13.33 6.59
C TYR A 93 8.20 -14.47 5.74
N CYS A 94 7.67 -14.68 4.53
CA CYS A 94 8.17 -15.66 3.56
C CYS A 94 9.04 -15.04 2.44
N LEU A 95 9.39 -13.76 2.56
CA LEU A 95 10.38 -13.05 1.75
C LEU A 95 11.66 -12.86 2.56
#